data_AF-A0A2N3HJX2-F1
#
_entry.id   AF-A0A2N3HJX2-F1
#
_cell.length_a   1.000
_cell.length_b   1.000
_cell.length_c   1.000
_cell.angle_alpha   90.00
_cell.angle_beta   90.00
_cell.angle_gamma   90.00
#
_symmetry.space_group_name_H-M   'P 1'
#
loop_
_entity.id
_entity.type
_entity.pdbx_description
1 polymer ?
#
loop_
_entity_poly.entity_id
_entity_poly.type
_entity_poly.pdbx_seq_one_letter_code
_entity_poly.pdbx_strand_id
1 'polypeptide(L)'
;MKTVSITSNSLSVIFDQIQAELGGKLDIKSKEYKLELNNDIVKGFISGVSIEKAIVYMEYSLVFKEDVTFLNRLSETNSMYFGYCSKGHVKQSFEGNGKENKLGQFQTGIFSNSSENNIFFSFEKNKKVEFSMVTVDVLSVSDKELRDQLKITFILDQQNSVYSYIGSFNLKIVEKINHLKSLNQKGLVRNLLINSVVYLILALEIEQHKNDLSNAMTNYYSLTQTDMEAVKDIAEHIRSAPEIQYSLKYLSRKSGLSPFKLQEGFKILHNRTVTDFIRNIRIEVAENLIRTTELNISEIVYSVGLTSRSYFSKIFKEKYNCSPKHYQNHQNILDIKSFNMNAV
;
A
#
# COMPACT_ATOMS: atom_id res chain seq x y z
N MET A 1 -5.11 15.55 20.82
CA MET A 1 -4.63 15.85 19.46
C MET A 1 -3.28 16.51 19.62
N LYS A 2 -2.23 15.80 19.22
CA LYS A 2 -0.83 16.24 19.36
C LYS A 2 -0.31 16.71 18.01
N THR A 3 0.46 17.78 17.99
CA THR A 3 1.11 18.29 16.77
C THR A 3 2.61 18.09 16.89
N VAL A 4 3.23 17.53 15.85
CA VAL A 4 4.68 17.37 15.70
C VAL A 4 5.19 18.37 14.67
N SER A 5 6.03 19.30 15.08
CA SER A 5 6.53 20.37 14.21
C SER A 5 7.84 19.95 13.53
N ILE A 6 7.86 20.03 12.20
CA ILE A 6 9.06 19.85 11.38
C ILE A 6 9.37 21.17 10.69
N THR A 7 10.58 21.68 10.86
CA THR A 7 10.98 23.01 10.35
C THR A 7 12.21 22.97 9.46
N SER A 8 12.64 21.78 9.03
CA SER A 8 13.83 21.61 8.20
C SER A 8 13.66 20.44 7.24
N ASN A 9 14.35 20.51 6.10
CA ASN A 9 14.55 19.39 5.19
C ASN A 9 15.80 18.55 5.52
N SER A 10 16.60 18.98 6.50
CA SER A 10 17.74 18.18 6.94
C SER A 10 17.26 16.95 7.69
N LEU A 11 17.61 15.76 7.18
CA LEU A 11 17.19 14.49 7.77
C LEU A 11 17.54 14.39 9.27
N SER A 12 18.73 14.84 9.67
CA SER A 12 19.13 14.81 11.09
C SER A 12 18.20 15.66 11.95
N VAL A 13 17.90 16.89 11.49
CA VAL A 13 17.03 17.83 12.21
C VAL A 13 15.60 17.31 12.28
N ILE A 14 15.10 16.72 11.19
CA ILE A 14 13.79 16.07 11.17
C ILE A 14 13.70 14.99 12.25
N PHE A 15 14.68 14.10 12.32
CA PHE A 15 14.68 13.02 13.32
C PHE A 15 14.85 13.53 14.75
N ASP A 16 15.68 14.55 14.97
CA ASP A 16 15.84 15.19 16.28
C ASP A 16 14.53 15.82 16.76
N GLN A 17 13.81 16.53 15.88
CA GLN A 17 12.50 17.13 16.18
C GLN A 17 11.45 16.08 16.49
N ILE A 18 11.33 15.04 15.65
CA ILE A 18 10.39 13.95 15.89
C ILE A 18 10.71 13.22 17.20
N GLN A 19 11.99 12.94 17.48
CA GLN A 19 12.40 12.27 18.72
C GLN A 19 12.14 13.15 19.95
N ALA A 20 12.37 14.47 19.87
CA ALA A 20 12.07 15.38 20.97
C ALA A 20 10.56 15.39 21.30
N GLU A 21 9.71 15.30 20.29
CA GLU A 21 8.25 15.39 20.46
C GLU A 21 7.55 14.06 20.76
N LEU A 22 8.03 12.96 20.18
CA LEU A 22 7.44 11.62 20.30
C LEU A 22 8.27 10.66 21.16
N GLY A 23 9.49 11.01 21.55
CA GLY A 23 10.44 10.13 22.22
C GLY A 23 10.99 9.03 21.30
N GLY A 24 11.36 7.89 21.90
CA GLY A 24 11.84 6.71 21.18
C GLY A 24 13.36 6.59 21.09
N LYS A 25 13.81 5.49 20.48
CA LYS A 25 15.23 5.14 20.34
C LYS A 25 15.67 5.34 18.90
N LEU A 26 16.54 6.32 18.68
CA LEU A 26 17.16 6.61 17.39
C LEU A 26 18.38 5.70 17.17
N ASP A 27 18.42 5.00 16.05
CA ASP A 27 19.55 4.25 15.52
C ASP A 27 19.97 4.87 14.18
N ILE A 28 21.25 5.17 14.04
CA ILE A 28 21.82 5.77 12.83
C ILE A 28 22.89 4.82 12.29
N LYS A 29 22.66 4.31 11.09
CA LYS A 29 23.60 3.42 10.39
C LYS A 29 23.98 4.04 9.06
N SER A 30 25.24 4.47 8.97
CA SER A 30 25.75 5.18 7.79
C SER A 30 24.94 6.46 7.49
N LYS A 31 24.00 6.42 6.54
CA LYS A 31 23.12 7.55 6.17
C LYS A 31 21.65 7.27 6.43
N GLU A 32 21.34 6.12 7.02
CA GLU A 32 19.98 5.68 7.33
C GLU A 32 19.66 5.96 8.79
N TYR A 33 18.53 6.61 9.02
CA TYR A 33 17.99 6.93 10.33
C TYR A 33 16.81 5.99 10.59
N LYS A 34 16.72 5.47 11.81
CA LYS A 34 15.57 4.70 12.27
C LYS A 34 15.22 5.06 13.71
N LEU A 35 14.03 5.61 13.90
CA LEU A 35 13.47 5.92 15.20
C LEU A 35 12.43 4.86 15.57
N GLU A 36 12.78 4.01 16.53
CA GLU A 36 11.86 3.02 17.11
C GLU A 36 11.01 3.70 18.20
N LEU A 37 9.68 3.59 18.06
CA LEU A 37 8.69 4.27 18.87
C LEU A 37 7.83 3.22 19.58
N ASN A 38 7.90 3.17 20.91
CA ASN A 38 7.07 2.29 21.72
C ASN A 38 6.78 2.93 23.08
N ASN A 39 5.71 3.72 23.16
CA ASN A 39 5.33 4.46 24.36
C ASN A 39 3.80 4.68 24.42
N ASP A 40 3.37 5.60 25.29
CA ASP A 40 1.95 5.90 25.52
C ASP A 40 1.29 6.77 24.45
N ILE A 41 2.04 7.25 23.48
CA ILE A 41 1.54 8.08 22.38
C ILE A 41 1.51 7.27 21.09
N VAL A 42 2.56 6.49 20.83
CA VAL A 42 2.79 5.86 19.52
C VAL A 42 3.50 4.51 19.65
N LYS A 43 3.13 3.59 18.77
CA LYS A 43 3.82 2.31 18.55
C LYS A 43 4.18 2.16 17.08
N GLY A 44 5.44 1.80 16.79
CA GLY A 44 5.91 1.60 15.43
C GLY A 44 7.33 2.11 15.22
N PHE A 45 7.64 2.50 13.99
CA PHE A 45 8.90 3.15 13.67
C PHE A 45 8.74 4.20 12.58
N ILE A 46 9.72 5.11 12.53
CA ILE A 46 9.95 6.01 11.40
C ILE A 46 11.38 5.74 10.93
N SER A 47 11.59 5.61 9.63
CA SER A 47 12.94 5.48 9.05
C SER A 47 13.11 6.44 7.89
N GLY A 48 14.35 6.83 7.61
CA GLY A 48 14.61 7.72 6.50
C GLY A 48 16.05 7.73 6.02
N VAL A 49 16.24 8.26 4.82
CA VAL A 49 17.53 8.38 4.16
C VAL A 49 17.53 9.62 3.26
N SER A 50 18.69 10.27 3.16
CA SER A 50 18.89 11.43 2.30
C SER A 50 19.74 11.06 1.09
N ILE A 51 19.30 11.54 -0.08
CA ILE A 51 19.94 11.37 -1.38
C ILE A 51 20.36 12.76 -1.88
N GLU A 52 21.66 12.91 -2.11
CA GLU A 52 22.27 14.13 -2.70
C GLU A 52 21.88 15.45 -2.02
N LYS A 53 21.53 15.43 -0.73
CA LYS A 53 21.00 16.56 0.08
C LYS A 53 19.66 17.14 -0.39
N ALA A 54 19.26 16.92 -1.63
CA ALA A 54 18.03 17.46 -2.22
C ALA A 54 16.80 16.58 -1.98
N ILE A 55 16.99 15.26 -1.84
CA ILE A 55 15.89 14.31 -1.75
C ILE A 55 15.96 13.60 -0.39
N VAL A 56 14.82 13.50 0.27
CA VAL A 56 14.65 12.77 1.53
C VAL A 56 13.54 11.75 1.35
N TYR A 57 13.87 10.48 1.60
CA TYR A 57 12.86 9.43 1.72
C TYR A 57 12.57 9.16 3.19
N MET A 58 11.30 9.15 3.56
CA MET A 58 10.81 8.81 4.89
C MET A 58 9.78 7.70 4.79
N GLU A 59 9.84 6.75 5.72
CA GLU A 59 8.85 5.70 5.89
C GLU A 59 8.29 5.74 7.31
N TYR A 60 6.98 5.66 7.43
CA TYR A 60 6.20 5.69 8.65
C TYR A 60 5.43 4.38 8.77
N SER A 61 5.68 3.61 9.83
CA SER A 61 4.90 2.41 10.15
C SER A 61 4.34 2.55 11.56
N LEU A 62 3.21 3.25 11.72
CA LEU A 62 2.78 3.80 13.00
C LEU A 62 1.36 3.39 13.39
N VAL A 63 1.12 3.31 14.70
CA VAL A 63 -0.20 3.31 15.34
C VAL A 63 -0.14 4.35 16.46
N PHE A 64 -0.91 5.42 16.34
CA PHE A 64 -1.04 6.43 17.40
C PHE A 64 -2.18 6.07 18.35
N LYS A 65 -2.02 6.37 19.65
CA LYS A 65 -3.08 6.18 20.66
C LYS A 65 -4.01 7.40 20.77
N GLU A 66 -3.64 8.53 20.17
CA GLU A 66 -4.46 9.73 19.96
C GLU A 66 -4.27 10.26 18.53
N ASP A 67 -5.07 11.27 18.12
CA ASP A 67 -4.88 11.89 16.80
C ASP A 67 -3.59 12.72 16.81
N VAL A 68 -2.76 12.54 15.77
CA VAL A 68 -1.46 13.21 15.63
C VAL A 68 -1.32 13.89 14.28
N THR A 69 -0.83 15.12 14.27
CA THR A 69 -0.58 15.88 13.03
C THR A 69 0.89 16.26 12.93
N PHE A 70 1.52 15.95 11.80
CA PHE A 70 2.83 16.46 11.45
C PHE A 70 2.65 17.78 10.70
N LEU A 71 3.28 18.83 11.21
CA LEU A 71 3.21 20.19 10.73
C LEU A 71 4.55 20.55 10.12
N ASN A 72 4.63 20.61 8.79
CA ASN A 72 5.86 21.03 8.12
C ASN A 72 5.80 22.54 7.85
N ARG A 73 6.62 23.29 8.57
CA ARG A 73 6.80 24.74 8.45
C ARG A 73 8.09 25.03 7.70
N LEU A 74 8.02 25.07 6.38
CA LEU A 74 9.20 25.33 5.56
C LEU A 74 8.99 26.66 4.83
N SER A 75 9.42 27.76 5.45
CA SER A 75 9.23 29.12 4.93
C SER A 75 10.06 29.44 3.68
N GLU A 76 11.08 28.63 3.34
CA GLU A 76 12.04 28.95 2.27
C GLU A 76 12.24 27.84 1.24
N THR A 77 11.67 26.65 1.46
CA THR A 77 11.94 25.50 0.61
C THR A 77 10.77 25.32 -0.35
N ASN A 78 11.03 25.38 -1.67
CA ASN A 78 10.05 24.96 -2.69
C ASN A 78 9.93 23.43 -2.67
N SER A 79 9.57 22.86 -1.52
CA SER A 79 9.54 21.43 -1.29
C SER A 79 8.32 20.82 -1.94
N MET A 80 8.56 19.70 -2.62
CA MET A 80 7.51 18.84 -3.16
C MET A 80 7.45 17.56 -2.34
N TYR A 81 6.24 17.16 -1.99
CA TYR A 81 5.95 15.98 -1.19
C TYR A 81 5.25 14.96 -2.07
N PHE A 82 5.91 13.84 -2.33
CA PHE A 82 5.36 12.70 -3.06
C PHE A 82 5.10 11.58 -2.05
N GLY A 83 3.82 11.39 -1.72
CA GLY A 83 3.38 10.48 -0.68
C GLY A 83 2.72 9.24 -1.25
N TYR A 84 2.98 8.09 -0.63
CA TYR A 84 2.31 6.83 -0.95
C TYR A 84 1.83 6.13 0.32
N CYS A 85 0.55 5.77 0.38
CA CYS A 85 -0.01 5.08 1.54
C CYS A 85 -0.13 3.57 1.27
N SER A 86 0.75 2.75 1.84
CA SER A 86 0.69 1.29 1.70
C SER A 86 -0.43 0.64 2.51
N LYS A 87 -0.83 1.25 3.63
CA LYS A 87 -1.88 0.75 4.52
C LYS A 87 -2.55 1.87 5.29
N GLY A 88 -3.86 1.79 5.43
CA GLY A 88 -4.64 2.78 6.17
C GLY A 88 -4.94 4.02 5.31
N HIS A 89 -4.83 5.20 5.90
CA HIS A 89 -4.92 6.47 5.18
C HIS A 89 -4.21 7.58 5.96
N VAL A 90 -3.85 8.64 5.25
CA VAL A 90 -3.30 9.88 5.81
C VAL A 90 -4.14 11.05 5.31
N LYS A 91 -4.47 11.99 6.19
CA LYS A 91 -5.14 13.22 5.82
C LYS A 91 -4.08 14.29 5.54
N GLN A 92 -4.25 15.06 4.48
CA GLN A 92 -3.36 16.15 4.11
C GLN A 92 -4.16 17.43 3.93
N SER A 93 -3.66 18.53 4.49
CA SER A 93 -4.26 19.85 4.29
C SER A 93 -3.19 20.94 4.27
N PHE A 94 -3.59 22.11 3.78
CA PHE A 94 -2.78 23.34 3.82
C PHE A 94 -3.43 24.35 4.74
N GLU A 95 -2.59 25.15 5.41
CA GLU A 95 -3.05 26.25 6.24
C GLU A 95 -3.95 27.20 5.44
N GLY A 96 -5.05 27.63 6.05
CA GLY A 96 -5.99 28.58 5.44
C GLY A 96 -6.86 28.06 4.29
N ASN A 97 -6.58 26.88 3.72
CA ASN A 97 -7.31 26.34 2.56
C ASN A 97 -8.66 25.69 2.95
N GLY A 98 -8.81 25.22 4.19
CA GLY A 98 -10.04 24.55 4.69
C GLY A 98 -10.36 23.21 4.04
N LYS A 99 -9.74 22.89 2.89
CA LYS A 99 -9.84 21.61 2.19
C LYS A 99 -8.87 20.59 2.79
N GLU A 100 -9.41 19.44 3.17
CA GLU A 100 -8.66 18.25 3.56
C GLU A 100 -8.71 17.21 2.45
N ASN A 101 -7.55 16.70 2.06
CA ASN A 101 -7.40 15.59 1.14
C ASN A 101 -7.18 14.30 1.94
N LYS A 102 -7.80 13.20 1.50
CA LYS A 102 -7.59 11.88 2.09
C LYS A 102 -6.77 11.02 1.13
N LEU A 103 -5.52 10.73 1.51
CA LEU A 103 -4.67 9.78 0.81
C LEU A 103 -4.97 8.37 1.33
N GLY A 104 -5.72 7.59 0.55
CA GLY A 104 -6.12 6.23 0.91
C GLY A 104 -5.07 5.17 0.58
N GLN A 105 -5.34 3.95 1.06
CA GLN A 105 -4.48 2.79 0.83
C GLN A 105 -4.23 2.53 -0.68
N PHE A 106 -2.97 2.28 -1.00
CA PHE A 106 -2.35 2.10 -2.31
C PHE A 106 -2.42 3.31 -3.26
N GLN A 107 -2.85 4.48 -2.78
CA GLN A 107 -2.88 5.70 -3.57
C GLN A 107 -1.59 6.50 -3.44
N THR A 108 -1.35 7.37 -4.43
CA THR A 108 -0.29 8.38 -4.44
C THR A 108 -0.85 9.76 -4.11
N GLY A 109 -0.02 10.65 -3.60
CA GLY A 109 -0.37 12.04 -3.35
C GLY A 109 0.81 12.94 -3.71
N ILE A 110 0.55 14.06 -4.36
CA ILE A 110 1.58 15.05 -4.68
C ILE A 110 1.12 16.40 -4.14
N PHE A 111 1.94 16.98 -3.28
CA PHE A 111 1.65 18.23 -2.60
C PHE A 111 2.84 19.16 -2.74
N SER A 112 2.60 20.38 -3.14
CA SER A 112 3.62 21.43 -3.14
C SER A 112 2.96 22.74 -2.70
N ASN A 113 3.79 23.64 -2.19
CA ASN A 113 3.34 24.96 -1.82
C ASN A 113 4.46 25.96 -2.16
N SER A 114 4.08 27.04 -2.83
CA SER A 114 4.94 28.17 -3.19
C SER A 114 4.75 29.38 -2.26
N SER A 115 3.83 29.31 -1.30
CA SER A 115 3.64 30.30 -0.22
C SER A 115 4.19 29.81 1.11
N GLU A 116 4.32 30.70 2.10
CA GLU A 116 4.69 30.35 3.49
C GLU A 116 3.65 29.49 4.22
N ASN A 117 2.55 29.07 3.57
CA ASN A 117 1.51 28.27 4.22
C ASN A 117 2.05 26.93 4.73
N ASN A 118 1.66 26.59 5.94
CA ASN A 118 2.04 25.31 6.52
C ASN A 118 1.32 24.14 5.84
N ILE A 119 1.98 22.98 5.72
CA ILE A 119 1.36 21.72 5.28
C ILE A 119 1.22 20.78 6.47
N PHE A 120 0.06 20.14 6.56
CA PHE A 120 -0.31 19.23 7.64
C PHE A 120 -0.51 17.81 7.10
N PHE A 121 0.07 16.83 7.78
CA PHE A 121 -0.19 15.40 7.57
C PHE A 121 -0.75 14.81 8.86
N SER A 122 -2.03 14.44 8.85
CA SER A 122 -2.78 14.00 10.04
C SER A 122 -3.05 12.50 10.02
N PHE A 123 -2.83 11.88 11.17
CA PHE A 123 -2.96 10.46 11.44
C PHE A 123 -4.03 10.25 12.52
N GLU A 124 -5.02 9.41 12.22
CA GLU A 124 -6.11 9.12 13.15
C GLU A 124 -5.69 8.13 14.25
N LYS A 125 -6.23 8.35 15.45
CA LYS A 125 -6.04 7.47 16.60
C LYS A 125 -6.44 6.03 16.30
N ASN A 126 -5.69 5.08 16.84
CA ASN A 126 -5.93 3.64 16.80
C ASN A 126 -6.02 3.05 15.38
N LYS A 127 -5.49 3.74 14.36
CA LYS A 127 -5.37 3.21 13.00
C LYS A 127 -3.90 2.87 12.69
N LYS A 128 -3.67 1.67 12.15
CA LYS A 128 -2.37 1.33 11.59
C LYS A 128 -2.20 2.03 10.26
N VAL A 129 -1.12 2.80 10.15
CA VAL A 129 -0.72 3.47 8.93
C VAL A 129 0.65 2.96 8.51
N GLU A 130 0.77 2.61 7.23
CA GLU A 130 2.05 2.42 6.54
C GLU A 130 2.11 3.43 5.41
N PHE A 131 2.99 4.41 5.52
CA PHE A 131 3.06 5.57 4.64
C PHE A 131 4.52 5.85 4.30
N SER A 132 4.80 6.20 3.06
CA SER A 132 6.12 6.69 2.65
C SER A 132 6.01 8.05 2.00
N MET A 133 7.04 8.85 2.16
CA MET A 133 7.16 10.19 1.58
C MET A 133 8.53 10.34 0.92
N VAL A 134 8.55 10.71 -0.35
CA VAL A 134 9.71 11.33 -0.99
C VAL A 134 9.52 12.84 -0.94
N THR A 135 10.35 13.53 -0.19
CA THR A 135 10.43 14.98 -0.18
C THR A 135 11.56 15.44 -1.08
N VAL A 136 11.26 16.33 -2.01
CA VAL A 136 12.24 16.92 -2.92
C VAL A 136 12.34 18.41 -2.63
N ASP A 137 13.49 18.85 -2.12
CA ASP A 137 13.86 20.26 -2.06
C ASP A 137 14.35 20.70 -3.45
N VAL A 138 13.44 21.28 -4.22
CA VAL A 138 13.66 21.64 -5.62
C VAL A 138 14.81 22.62 -5.79
N LEU A 139 15.07 23.51 -4.81
CA LEU A 139 16.18 24.46 -4.90
C LEU A 139 17.54 23.80 -4.69
N SER A 140 17.57 22.68 -3.95
CA SER A 140 18.77 21.90 -3.68
C SER A 140 19.09 20.87 -4.77
N VAL A 141 18.17 20.60 -5.71
CA VAL A 141 18.42 19.69 -6.84
C VAL A 141 19.51 20.26 -7.75
N SER A 142 20.61 19.52 -7.90
CA SER A 142 21.78 19.92 -8.71
C SER A 142 21.47 19.89 -10.21
N ASP A 143 20.80 18.85 -10.68
CA ASP A 143 20.36 18.69 -12.07
C ASP A 143 19.38 19.80 -12.45
N LYS A 144 19.81 20.68 -13.36
CA LYS A 144 19.02 21.81 -13.82
C LYS A 144 17.77 21.37 -14.59
N GLU A 145 17.88 20.37 -15.44
CA GLU A 145 16.76 19.92 -16.27
C GLU A 145 15.67 19.31 -15.38
N LEU A 146 16.05 18.40 -14.49
CA LEU A 146 15.12 17.82 -13.52
C LEU A 146 14.46 18.91 -12.66
N ARG A 147 15.26 19.85 -12.14
CA ARG A 147 14.76 20.96 -11.32
C ARG A 147 13.73 21.81 -12.08
N ASP A 148 14.04 22.21 -13.31
CA ASP A 148 13.16 23.06 -14.11
C ASP A 148 11.87 22.29 -14.50
N GLN A 149 11.97 21.00 -14.84
CA GLN A 149 10.81 20.15 -15.12
C GLN A 149 9.91 19.95 -13.89
N LEU A 150 10.48 19.75 -12.70
CA LEU A 150 9.73 19.65 -11.45
C LEU A 150 8.96 20.94 -11.18
N LYS A 151 9.59 22.10 -11.35
CA LYS A 151 8.93 23.41 -11.22
C LYS A 151 7.78 23.55 -12.21
N ILE A 152 8.01 23.30 -13.50
CA ILE A 152 6.97 23.44 -14.53
C ILE A 152 5.78 22.51 -14.26
N THR A 153 6.04 21.30 -13.78
CA THR A 153 5.00 20.27 -13.60
C THR A 153 4.18 20.48 -12.34
N PHE A 154 4.81 20.86 -11.23
CA PHE A 154 4.18 20.86 -9.90
C PHE A 154 4.22 22.22 -9.17
N ILE A 155 4.78 23.26 -9.78
CA ILE A 155 4.64 24.65 -9.32
C ILE A 155 3.89 25.40 -10.41
N LEU A 156 2.57 25.49 -10.23
CA LEU A 156 1.72 26.27 -11.12
C LEU A 156 2.03 27.76 -10.96
N ASP A 157 1.80 28.49 -12.06
CA ASP A 157 1.94 29.94 -12.22
C ASP A 157 1.45 30.73 -10.99
N GLN A 158 2.04 31.92 -10.75
CA GLN A 158 2.00 32.71 -9.49
C GLN A 158 0.62 33.01 -8.88
N GLN A 159 -0.48 32.61 -9.51
CA GLN A 159 -1.86 32.82 -9.07
C GLN A 159 -2.35 31.80 -8.04
N ASN A 160 -1.86 30.55 -8.04
CA ASN A 160 -2.21 29.53 -7.05
C ASN A 160 -0.99 29.15 -6.23
N SER A 161 -1.01 29.48 -4.94
CA SER A 161 0.11 29.18 -4.05
C SER A 161 0.27 27.70 -3.71
N VAL A 162 -0.74 26.87 -3.98
CA VAL A 162 -0.78 25.49 -3.52
C VAL A 162 -1.07 24.53 -4.67
N TYR A 163 -0.27 23.46 -4.76
CA TYR A 163 -0.54 22.30 -5.60
C TYR A 163 -0.98 21.11 -4.75
N SER A 164 -2.08 20.47 -5.14
CA SER A 164 -2.61 19.33 -4.42
C SER A 164 -3.19 18.30 -5.39
N TYR A 165 -2.71 17.07 -5.28
CA TYR A 165 -3.12 15.95 -6.10
C TYR A 165 -3.23 14.69 -5.25
N ILE A 166 -4.33 13.95 -5.42
CA ILE A 166 -4.50 12.59 -4.93
C ILE A 166 -4.70 11.69 -6.14
N GLY A 167 -3.79 10.76 -6.33
CA GLY A 167 -3.76 9.85 -7.45
C GLY A 167 -4.53 8.56 -7.24
N SER A 168 -4.62 7.80 -8.31
CA SER A 168 -5.19 6.47 -8.29
C SER A 168 -4.21 5.43 -7.72
N PHE A 169 -4.68 4.19 -7.67
CA PHE A 169 -3.94 3.10 -7.05
C PHE A 169 -2.74 2.66 -7.88
N ASN A 170 -1.60 2.40 -7.22
CA ASN A 170 -0.41 1.87 -7.88
C ASN A 170 0.33 0.87 -6.99
N LEU A 171 0.22 -0.43 -7.29
CA LEU A 171 0.93 -1.46 -6.52
C LEU A 171 2.42 -1.55 -6.81
N LYS A 172 2.89 -1.06 -7.97
CA LYS A 172 4.31 -1.14 -8.31
C LYS A 172 5.14 -0.37 -7.29
N ILE A 173 4.59 0.70 -6.72
CA ILE A 173 5.24 1.50 -5.68
C ILE A 173 5.43 0.69 -4.39
N VAL A 174 4.39 0.01 -3.89
CA VAL A 174 4.54 -0.84 -2.69
C VAL A 174 5.51 -1.99 -2.91
N GLU A 175 5.57 -2.55 -4.13
CA GLU A 175 6.60 -3.54 -4.49
C GLU A 175 8.01 -2.97 -4.36
N LYS A 176 8.25 -1.71 -4.79
CA LYS A 176 9.55 -1.04 -4.65
C LYS A 176 9.88 -0.70 -3.20
N ILE A 177 8.90 -0.25 -2.41
CA ILE A 177 9.07 -0.02 -0.98
C ILE A 177 9.44 -1.33 -0.26
N ASN A 178 8.77 -2.44 -0.59
CA ASN A 178 9.09 -3.76 -0.02
C ASN A 178 10.47 -4.26 -0.45
N HIS A 179 10.89 -3.97 -1.68
CA HIS A 179 12.25 -4.25 -2.12
C HIS A 179 13.27 -3.42 -1.33
N LEU A 180 13.02 -2.12 -1.11
CA LEU A 180 13.89 -1.27 -0.29
C LEU A 180 14.11 -1.86 1.11
N LYS A 181 13.04 -2.34 1.74
CA LYS A 181 13.07 -2.99 3.07
C LYS A 181 13.86 -4.30 3.10
N SER A 182 13.88 -5.05 2.00
CA SER A 182 14.53 -6.36 1.94
C SER A 182 16.01 -6.29 1.56
N LEU A 183 16.54 -5.10 1.26
CA LEU A 183 17.95 -4.91 0.98
C LEU A 183 18.80 -5.29 2.20
N ASN A 184 19.75 -6.21 2.00
CA ASN A 184 20.65 -6.72 3.04
C ASN A 184 22.13 -6.39 2.78
N GLN A 185 22.43 -5.82 1.61
CA GLN A 185 23.76 -5.36 1.24
C GLN A 185 24.24 -4.27 2.23
N LYS A 186 25.55 -4.04 2.27
CA LYS A 186 26.18 -3.05 3.15
C LYS A 186 27.06 -2.07 2.35
N GLY A 187 27.42 -0.95 2.98
CA GLY A 187 28.37 0.01 2.43
C GLY A 187 27.90 0.61 1.11
N LEU A 188 28.83 0.80 0.17
CA LEU A 188 28.59 1.47 -1.10
C LEU A 188 27.45 0.83 -1.92
N VAL A 189 27.41 -0.51 -2.00
CA VAL A 189 26.38 -1.23 -2.77
C VAL A 189 24.99 -0.95 -2.20
N ARG A 190 24.84 -0.95 -0.87
CA ARG A 190 23.57 -0.63 -0.21
C ARG A 190 23.11 0.78 -0.58
N ASN A 191 24.02 1.75 -0.49
CA ASN A 191 23.71 3.14 -0.78
C ASN A 191 23.25 3.34 -2.24
N LEU A 192 23.94 2.70 -3.19
CA LEU A 192 23.56 2.75 -4.60
C LEU A 192 22.16 2.15 -4.83
N LEU A 193 21.88 0.98 -4.25
CA LEU A 193 20.58 0.33 -4.37
C LEU A 193 19.45 1.17 -3.75
N ILE A 194 19.67 1.73 -2.56
CA ILE A 194 18.71 2.63 -1.91
C ILE A 194 18.40 3.83 -2.82
N ASN A 195 19.45 4.52 -3.30
CA ASN A 195 19.28 5.67 -4.18
C ASN A 195 18.47 5.30 -5.43
N SER A 196 18.85 4.21 -6.11
CA SER A 196 18.16 3.75 -7.32
C SER A 196 16.69 3.42 -7.05
N VAL A 197 16.37 2.74 -5.94
CA VAL A 197 15.00 2.37 -5.61
C VAL A 197 14.16 3.60 -5.25
N VAL A 198 14.71 4.57 -4.52
CA VAL A 198 14.00 5.81 -4.19
C VAL A 198 13.73 6.65 -5.45
N TYR A 199 14.71 6.80 -6.35
CA TYR A 199 14.46 7.47 -7.64
C TYR A 199 13.39 6.74 -8.46
N LEU A 200 13.35 5.41 -8.40
CA LEU A 200 12.32 4.63 -9.08
C LEU A 200 10.93 4.84 -8.44
N ILE A 201 10.84 4.95 -7.11
CA ILE A 201 9.58 5.31 -6.43
C ILE A 201 9.11 6.68 -6.89
N LEU A 202 9.97 7.69 -6.87
CA LEU A 202 9.66 9.05 -7.31
C LEU A 202 9.19 9.07 -8.77
N ALA A 203 9.89 8.36 -9.66
CA ALA A 203 9.51 8.24 -11.07
C ALA A 203 8.14 7.58 -11.25
N LEU A 204 7.83 6.53 -10.48
CA LEU A 204 6.52 5.86 -10.52
C LEU A 204 5.39 6.77 -10.00
N GLU A 205 5.64 7.61 -9.00
CA GLU A 205 4.66 8.58 -8.49
C GLU A 205 4.37 9.68 -9.52
N ILE A 206 5.40 10.19 -10.19
CA ILE A 206 5.27 11.17 -11.28
C ILE A 206 4.60 10.55 -12.52
N GLU A 207 4.96 9.32 -12.89
CA GLU A 207 4.31 8.59 -13.98
C GLU A 207 2.83 8.36 -13.68
N GLN A 208 2.49 7.94 -12.45
CA GLN A 208 1.11 7.75 -12.03
C GLN A 208 0.30 9.03 -12.16
N HIS A 209 0.88 10.15 -11.72
CA HIS A 209 0.29 11.48 -11.87
C HIS A 209 0.03 11.85 -13.33
N LYS A 210 1.04 11.72 -14.19
CA LYS A 210 0.90 11.99 -15.64
C LYS A 210 -0.19 11.12 -16.25
N ASN A 211 -0.21 9.83 -15.91
CA ASN A 211 -1.22 8.89 -16.40
C ASN A 211 -2.61 9.30 -15.96
N ASP A 212 -2.81 9.64 -14.68
CA ASP A 212 -4.10 10.08 -14.15
C ASP A 212 -4.60 11.37 -14.81
N LEU A 213 -3.72 12.35 -15.06
CA LEU A 213 -4.07 13.54 -15.83
C LEU A 213 -4.46 13.21 -17.28
N SER A 214 -3.72 12.31 -17.95
CA SER A 214 -4.02 11.89 -19.33
C SER A 214 -5.32 11.08 -19.43
N ASN A 215 -5.60 10.27 -18.41
CA ASN A 215 -6.78 9.44 -18.30
C ASN A 215 -8.03 10.29 -18.05
N ALA A 216 -7.91 11.36 -17.25
CA ALA A 216 -8.96 12.36 -17.09
C ALA A 216 -9.31 13.03 -18.44
N MET A 217 -8.33 13.23 -19.33
CA MET A 217 -8.56 13.78 -20.67
C MET A 217 -9.12 12.77 -21.69
N THR A 218 -8.90 11.47 -21.49
CA THR A 218 -9.24 10.40 -22.46
C THR A 218 -10.37 9.47 -22.02
N ASN A 219 -11.02 9.72 -20.87
CA ASN A 219 -12.06 8.88 -20.25
C ASN A 219 -11.62 7.43 -19.93
N TYR A 220 -10.31 7.13 -19.95
CA TYR A 220 -9.77 5.86 -19.45
C TYR A 220 -9.59 5.95 -17.94
N TYR A 221 -10.72 5.98 -17.20
CA TYR A 221 -10.68 6.21 -15.75
C TYR A 221 -9.75 5.20 -15.05
N SER A 222 -8.82 5.71 -14.26
CA SER A 222 -8.11 4.91 -13.26
C SER A 222 -9.09 4.43 -12.18
N LEU A 223 -8.68 3.45 -11.39
CA LEU A 223 -9.54 2.90 -10.35
C LEU A 223 -9.80 3.96 -9.28
N THR A 224 -11.07 4.29 -9.09
CA THR A 224 -11.57 5.20 -8.05
C THR A 224 -11.84 4.44 -6.76
N GLN A 225 -12.04 5.17 -5.67
CA GLN A 225 -12.46 4.58 -4.40
C GLN A 225 -13.78 3.79 -4.52
N THR A 226 -14.75 4.32 -5.27
CA THR A 226 -16.02 3.64 -5.56
C THR A 226 -15.81 2.37 -6.39
N ASP A 227 -14.90 2.40 -7.37
CA ASP A 227 -14.55 1.19 -8.11
C ASP A 227 -13.99 0.11 -7.18
N MET A 228 -13.15 0.49 -6.21
CA MET A 228 -12.57 -0.46 -5.25
C MET A 228 -13.60 -1.03 -4.27
N GLU A 229 -14.61 -0.25 -3.90
CA GLU A 229 -15.76 -0.76 -3.14
C GLU A 229 -16.55 -1.78 -3.96
N ALA A 230 -16.82 -1.49 -5.24
CA ALA A 230 -17.46 -2.45 -6.14
C ALA A 230 -16.62 -3.73 -6.32
N VAL A 231 -15.28 -3.63 -6.37
CA VAL A 231 -14.40 -4.83 -6.42
C VAL A 231 -14.53 -5.64 -5.13
N LYS A 232 -14.59 -5.01 -3.96
CA LYS A 232 -14.80 -5.71 -2.67
C LYS A 232 -16.13 -6.45 -2.65
N ASP A 233 -17.20 -5.80 -3.11
CA ASP A 233 -18.53 -6.41 -3.17
C ASP A 233 -18.55 -7.62 -4.10
N ILE A 234 -17.85 -7.55 -5.24
CA ILE A 234 -17.69 -8.71 -6.11
C ILE A 234 -16.89 -9.82 -5.43
N ALA A 235 -15.82 -9.50 -4.70
CA ALA A 235 -15.04 -10.48 -3.98
C ALA A 235 -15.89 -11.20 -2.91
N GLU A 236 -16.71 -10.48 -2.15
CA GLU A 236 -17.67 -11.06 -1.19
C GLU A 236 -18.74 -11.90 -1.89
N HIS A 237 -19.25 -11.45 -3.04
CA HIS A 237 -20.20 -12.22 -3.82
C HIS A 237 -19.61 -13.57 -4.30
N ILE A 238 -18.35 -13.59 -4.72
CA ILE A 238 -17.65 -14.83 -5.10
C ILE A 238 -17.44 -15.74 -3.89
N ARG A 239 -17.14 -15.17 -2.71
CA ARG A 239 -16.98 -15.93 -1.46
C ARG A 239 -18.28 -16.58 -1.01
N SER A 240 -19.42 -15.91 -1.19
CA SER A 240 -20.71 -16.41 -0.73
C SER A 240 -21.35 -17.45 -1.66
N ALA A 241 -20.95 -17.51 -2.92
CA ALA A 241 -21.45 -18.50 -3.89
C ALA A 241 -20.35 -19.02 -4.83
N PRO A 242 -19.29 -19.67 -4.30
CA PRO A 242 -18.11 -20.10 -5.07
C PRO A 242 -18.43 -21.13 -6.17
N GLU A 243 -19.53 -21.86 -6.04
CA GLU A 243 -20.02 -22.87 -6.97
C GLU A 243 -20.52 -22.29 -8.30
N ILE A 244 -20.88 -21.00 -8.32
CA ILE A 244 -21.35 -20.31 -9.53
C ILE A 244 -20.23 -20.22 -10.57
N GLN A 245 -20.57 -20.47 -11.84
CA GLN A 245 -19.66 -20.25 -12.96
C GLN A 245 -19.57 -18.78 -13.33
N TYR A 246 -18.66 -18.07 -12.67
CA TYR A 246 -18.38 -16.68 -12.99
C TYR A 246 -17.59 -16.53 -14.29
N SER A 247 -18.09 -15.70 -15.19
CA SER A 247 -17.31 -15.15 -16.29
C SER A 247 -16.89 -13.71 -15.98
N LEU A 248 -15.76 -13.27 -16.52
CA LEU A 248 -15.33 -11.88 -16.35
C LEU A 248 -16.39 -10.89 -16.85
N LYS A 249 -17.08 -11.22 -17.95
CA LYS A 249 -18.20 -10.46 -18.51
C LYS A 249 -19.37 -10.32 -17.53
N TYR A 250 -19.72 -11.41 -16.83
CA TYR A 250 -20.77 -11.37 -15.81
C TYR A 250 -20.38 -10.46 -14.65
N LEU A 251 -19.18 -10.64 -14.11
CA LEU A 251 -18.70 -9.87 -12.96
C LEU A 251 -18.57 -8.38 -13.30
N SER A 252 -18.04 -8.04 -14.48
CA SER A 252 -17.97 -6.65 -14.97
C SER A 252 -19.35 -6.00 -15.06
N ARG A 253 -20.36 -6.72 -15.57
CA ARG A 253 -21.73 -6.20 -15.62
C ARG A 253 -22.31 -6.01 -14.22
N LYS A 254 -22.05 -6.94 -13.31
CA LYS A 254 -22.54 -6.88 -11.93
C LYS A 254 -21.91 -5.74 -11.14
N SER A 255 -20.63 -5.45 -11.36
CA SER A 255 -19.90 -4.39 -10.66
C SER A 255 -20.03 -3.01 -11.29
N GLY A 256 -20.54 -2.93 -12.54
CA GLY A 256 -20.47 -1.71 -13.34
C GLY A 256 -19.05 -1.34 -13.81
N LEU A 257 -18.07 -2.24 -13.66
CA LEU A 257 -16.67 -1.98 -14.01
C LEU A 257 -16.31 -2.59 -15.36
N SER A 258 -15.42 -1.92 -16.09
CA SER A 258 -14.80 -2.54 -17.27
C SER A 258 -14.01 -3.79 -16.85
N PRO A 259 -13.84 -4.78 -17.75
CA PRO A 259 -13.02 -5.96 -17.47
C PRO A 259 -11.60 -5.62 -17.01
N PHE A 260 -11.03 -4.54 -17.57
CA PHE A 260 -9.71 -4.03 -17.19
C PHE A 260 -9.70 -3.53 -15.74
N LYS A 261 -10.61 -2.61 -15.37
CA LYS A 261 -10.74 -2.10 -14.00
C LYS A 261 -10.96 -3.23 -12.99
N LEU A 262 -11.82 -4.18 -13.33
CA LEU A 262 -12.09 -5.31 -12.44
C LEU A 262 -10.82 -6.16 -12.22
N GLN A 263 -10.07 -6.48 -13.27
CA GLN A 263 -8.80 -7.23 -13.13
C GLN A 263 -7.75 -6.45 -12.33
N GLU A 264 -7.57 -5.17 -12.62
CA GLU A 264 -6.66 -4.30 -11.89
C GLU A 264 -7.06 -4.20 -10.41
N GLY A 265 -8.35 -4.06 -10.11
CA GLY A 265 -8.85 -3.97 -8.74
C GLY A 265 -8.63 -5.25 -7.94
N PHE A 266 -8.85 -6.42 -8.55
CA PHE A 266 -8.54 -7.70 -7.92
C PHE A 266 -7.03 -7.86 -7.69
N LYS A 267 -6.20 -7.39 -8.61
CA LYS A 267 -4.74 -7.36 -8.42
C LYS A 267 -4.37 -6.45 -7.24
N ILE A 268 -4.97 -5.27 -7.12
CA ILE A 268 -4.72 -4.33 -6.02
C ILE A 268 -5.17 -4.88 -4.66
N LEU A 269 -6.40 -5.39 -4.56
CA LEU A 269 -6.97 -5.82 -3.27
C LEU A 269 -6.53 -7.22 -2.84
N HIS A 270 -6.26 -8.11 -3.80
CA HIS A 270 -6.07 -9.53 -3.52
C HIS A 270 -4.75 -10.09 -4.06
N ASN A 271 -3.93 -9.27 -4.73
CA ASN A 271 -2.69 -9.67 -5.39
C ASN A 271 -2.86 -10.87 -6.32
N ARG A 272 -4.02 -10.95 -6.99
CA ARG A 272 -4.44 -12.08 -7.82
C ARG A 272 -5.30 -11.58 -8.97
N THR A 273 -5.30 -12.31 -10.09
CA THR A 273 -6.31 -12.13 -11.14
C THR A 273 -7.69 -12.54 -10.63
N VAL A 274 -8.76 -12.06 -11.27
CA VAL A 274 -10.14 -12.48 -10.94
C VAL A 274 -10.29 -14.00 -10.99
N THR A 275 -9.71 -14.65 -12.01
CA THR A 275 -9.77 -16.10 -12.19
C THR A 275 -8.98 -16.83 -11.10
N ASP A 276 -7.80 -16.35 -10.75
CA ASP A 276 -7.01 -16.94 -9.66
C ASP A 276 -7.69 -16.77 -8.31
N PHE A 277 -8.38 -15.64 -8.09
CA PHE A 277 -9.15 -15.41 -6.88
C PHE A 277 -10.28 -16.43 -6.74
N ILE A 278 -11.13 -16.59 -7.76
CA ILE A 278 -12.22 -17.59 -7.77
C ILE A 278 -11.66 -19.00 -7.51
N ARG A 279 -10.57 -19.35 -8.21
CA ARG A 279 -9.90 -20.64 -8.03
C ARG A 279 -9.45 -20.86 -6.59
N ASN A 280 -8.85 -19.85 -5.94
CA ASN A 280 -8.38 -19.96 -4.57
C ASN A 280 -9.52 -20.14 -3.57
N ILE A 281 -10.60 -19.37 -3.71
CA ILE A 281 -11.78 -19.49 -2.85
C ILE A 281 -12.37 -20.91 -2.98
N ARG A 282 -12.53 -21.43 -4.21
CA ARG A 282 -13.03 -22.80 -4.42
C ARG A 282 -12.18 -23.86 -3.74
N ILE A 283 -10.84 -23.71 -3.78
CA ILE A 283 -9.93 -24.64 -3.08
C ILE A 283 -10.08 -24.55 -1.56
N GLU A 284 -10.24 -23.34 -1.00
CA GLU A 284 -10.43 -23.15 0.45
C GLU A 284 -11.73 -23.77 0.93
N VAL A 285 -12.81 -23.58 0.18
CA VAL A 285 -14.11 -24.20 0.49
C VAL A 285 -14.03 -25.72 0.35
N ALA A 286 -13.36 -26.23 -0.68
CA ALA A 286 -13.14 -27.67 -0.84
C ALA A 286 -12.34 -28.28 0.32
N GLU A 287 -11.30 -27.60 0.78
CA GLU A 287 -10.52 -28.04 1.95
C GLU A 287 -11.37 -28.08 3.22
N ASN A 288 -12.22 -27.07 3.44
CA ASN A 288 -13.14 -27.08 4.57
C ASN A 288 -14.14 -28.26 4.48
N LEU A 289 -14.69 -28.53 3.29
CA LEU A 289 -15.58 -29.67 3.08
C LEU A 289 -14.88 -31.02 3.32
N ILE A 290 -13.61 -31.15 2.90
CA ILE A 290 -12.81 -32.35 3.17
C ILE A 290 -12.65 -32.60 4.68
N ARG A 291 -12.61 -31.53 5.49
CA ARG A 291 -12.45 -31.62 6.95
C ARG A 291 -13.74 -31.79 7.74
N THR A 292 -14.86 -31.35 7.19
CA THR A 292 -16.11 -31.18 7.96
C THR A 292 -17.25 -32.07 7.47
N THR A 293 -17.03 -32.83 6.41
CA THR A 293 -18.06 -33.65 5.78
C THR A 293 -17.51 -35.01 5.36
N GLU A 294 -18.41 -35.98 5.20
CA GLU A 294 -18.12 -37.32 4.68
C GLU A 294 -18.17 -37.39 3.14
N LEU A 295 -18.19 -36.24 2.47
CA LEU A 295 -18.27 -36.19 1.01
C LEU A 295 -17.01 -36.79 0.38
N ASN A 296 -17.20 -37.54 -0.69
CA ASN A 296 -16.05 -38.03 -1.46
C ASN A 296 -15.46 -36.89 -2.31
N ILE A 297 -14.19 -37.03 -2.69
CA ILE A 297 -13.46 -36.00 -3.45
C ILE A 297 -14.19 -35.59 -4.75
N SER A 298 -14.91 -36.51 -5.40
CA SER A 298 -15.65 -36.16 -6.64
C SER A 298 -16.85 -35.27 -6.32
N GLU A 299 -17.60 -35.56 -5.27
CA GLU A 299 -18.73 -34.72 -4.81
C GLU A 299 -18.26 -33.32 -4.43
N ILE A 300 -17.15 -33.24 -3.69
CA ILE A 300 -16.55 -31.97 -3.28
C ILE A 300 -16.14 -31.13 -4.50
N VAL A 301 -15.53 -31.74 -5.52
CA VAL A 301 -15.12 -31.02 -6.74
C VAL A 301 -16.31 -30.34 -7.41
N TYR A 302 -17.42 -31.07 -7.55
CA TYR A 302 -18.61 -30.53 -8.20
C TYR A 302 -19.35 -29.53 -7.31
N SER A 303 -19.39 -29.73 -5.98
CA SER A 303 -20.07 -28.83 -5.06
C SER A 303 -19.42 -27.45 -4.99
N VAL A 304 -18.11 -27.34 -5.22
CA VAL A 304 -17.41 -26.05 -5.29
C VAL A 304 -17.36 -25.47 -6.72
N GLY A 305 -18.11 -26.03 -7.67
CA GLY A 305 -18.19 -25.52 -9.03
C GLY A 305 -16.96 -25.79 -9.90
N LEU A 306 -16.14 -26.79 -9.59
CA LEU A 306 -15.07 -27.27 -10.48
C LEU A 306 -15.59 -28.41 -11.34
N THR A 307 -15.18 -28.44 -12.61
CA THR A 307 -15.64 -29.44 -13.58
C THR A 307 -14.63 -30.55 -13.85
N SER A 308 -13.40 -30.41 -13.35
CA SER A 308 -12.29 -31.35 -13.60
C SER A 308 -11.61 -31.78 -12.30
N ARG A 309 -11.70 -33.08 -11.99
CA ARG A 309 -11.04 -33.71 -10.84
C ARG A 309 -9.51 -33.68 -10.96
N SER A 310 -8.98 -33.84 -12.18
CA SER A 310 -7.54 -33.76 -12.45
C SER A 310 -7.02 -32.34 -12.23
N TYR A 311 -7.78 -31.34 -12.68
CA TYR A 311 -7.47 -29.94 -12.43
C TYR A 311 -7.51 -29.60 -10.94
N PHE A 312 -8.57 -30.01 -10.24
CA PHE A 312 -8.68 -29.85 -8.78
C PHE A 312 -7.50 -30.48 -8.04
N SER A 313 -7.15 -31.72 -8.37
CA SER A 313 -6.04 -32.43 -7.72
C SER A 313 -4.71 -31.71 -7.91
N LYS A 314 -4.47 -31.13 -9.09
CA LYS A 314 -3.28 -30.33 -9.39
C LYS A 314 -3.23 -29.08 -8.50
N ILE A 315 -4.26 -28.25 -8.55
CA ILE A 315 -4.27 -26.95 -7.86
C ILE A 315 -4.34 -27.11 -6.32
N PHE A 316 -4.98 -28.17 -5.83
CA PHE A 316 -5.00 -28.50 -4.40
C PHE A 316 -3.60 -28.93 -3.94
N LYS A 317 -2.91 -29.78 -4.72
CA LYS A 317 -1.54 -30.20 -4.41
C LYS A 317 -0.55 -29.05 -4.46
N GLU A 318 -0.71 -28.11 -5.39
CA GLU A 318 0.09 -26.88 -5.43
C GLU A 318 -0.08 -26.04 -4.16
N LYS A 319 -1.28 -26.01 -3.56
CA LYS A 319 -1.56 -25.21 -2.35
C LYS A 319 -1.16 -25.92 -1.05
N TYR A 320 -1.44 -27.22 -0.92
CA TYR A 320 -1.30 -27.97 0.33
C TYR A 320 -0.17 -29.01 0.32
N ASN A 321 0.65 -29.04 -0.74
CA ASN A 321 1.78 -29.95 -0.93
C ASN A 321 1.43 -31.46 -0.87
N CYS A 322 0.16 -31.83 -0.96
CA CYS A 322 -0.31 -33.22 -0.99
C CYS A 322 -1.61 -33.37 -1.80
N SER A 323 -1.97 -34.60 -2.17
CA SER A 323 -3.20 -34.82 -2.93
C SER A 323 -4.45 -34.68 -2.04
N PRO A 324 -5.62 -34.30 -2.58
CA PRO A 324 -6.86 -34.17 -1.80
C PRO A 324 -7.21 -35.46 -1.03
N LYS A 325 -7.03 -36.62 -1.66
CA LYS A 325 -7.30 -37.93 -1.03
C LYS A 325 -6.32 -38.23 0.11
N HIS A 326 -5.05 -37.86 -0.06
CA HIS A 326 -4.07 -37.99 1.00
C HIS A 326 -4.40 -37.07 2.18
N TYR A 327 -4.82 -35.84 1.89
CA TYR A 327 -5.27 -34.88 2.89
C TYR A 327 -6.48 -35.40 3.68
N GLN A 328 -7.51 -35.91 3.01
CA GLN A 328 -8.70 -36.52 3.63
C GLN A 328 -8.34 -37.69 4.55
N ASN A 329 -7.49 -38.60 4.08
CA ASN A 329 -7.05 -39.73 4.91
C ASN A 329 -6.30 -39.29 6.17
N HIS A 330 -5.49 -38.23 6.09
CA HIS A 330 -4.76 -37.72 7.25
C HIS A 330 -5.67 -37.10 8.29
N GLN A 331 -6.73 -36.39 7.87
CA GLN A 331 -7.74 -35.86 8.80
C GLN A 331 -8.46 -36.98 9.53
N ASN A 332 -8.93 -38.00 8.79
CA ASN A 332 -9.61 -39.15 9.39
C ASN A 332 -8.71 -39.87 10.40
N ILE A 333 -7.38 -39.97 10.15
CA ILE A 333 -6.44 -40.57 11.10
C ILE A 333 -6.28 -39.72 12.38
N LEU A 334 -6.30 -38.39 12.27
CA LEU A 334 -6.23 -37.49 13.43
C LEU A 334 -7.50 -37.57 14.28
N ASP A 335 -8.67 -37.64 13.65
CA ASP A 335 -9.96 -37.78 14.34
C ASP A 335 -10.10 -39.13 15.04
N ILE A 336 -9.60 -40.21 14.45
CA ILE A 336 -9.57 -41.54 15.10
C ILE A 336 -8.62 -41.54 16.31
N LYS A 337 -7.48 -40.84 16.24
CA LYS A 337 -6.54 -40.73 17.36
C LYS A 337 -7.08 -39.87 18.51
N SER A 338 -7.78 -38.78 18.21
CA SER A 338 -8.40 -37.92 19.23
C SER A 338 -9.58 -38.62 19.91
N PHE A 339 -10.37 -39.40 19.17
CA PHE A 339 -11.43 -40.24 19.74
C PHE A 339 -10.89 -41.33 20.67
N ASN A 340 -9.81 -42.01 20.27
CA ASN A 340 -9.20 -43.06 21.09
C ASN A 340 -8.44 -42.55 22.33
N MET A 341 -7.98 -41.29 22.35
CA MET A 341 -7.37 -40.68 23.55
C MET A 341 -8.38 -40.23 24.61
N ASN A 342 -9.66 -40.06 24.26
CA ASN A 342 -10.73 -39.67 25.18
C ASN A 342 -11.54 -40.86 25.73
N ALA A 343 -11.19 -42.09 25.33
CA ALA A 343 -11.89 -43.32 25.69
C ALA A 343 -11.10 -44.21 26.68
N VAL A 344 -10.08 -43.66 27.35
CA VAL A 344 -9.25 -44.35 28.35
C VAL A 344 -9.44 -43.74 29.73
#